data_AF-A0A1J5F340-F1
#
_entry.id   AF-A0A1J5F340-F1
#
_cell.length_a   1.000
_cell.length_b   1.000
_cell.length_c   1.000
_cell.angle_alpha   90.00
_cell.angle_beta   90.00
_cell.angle_gamma   90.00
#
_symmetry.space_group_name_H-M   'P 1'
#
loop_
_entity.id
_entity.type
_entity.pdbx_description
1 polymer ?
#
loop_
_entity_poly.entity_id
_entity_poly.type
_entity_poly.pdbx_seq_one_letter_code
_entity_poly.pdbx_strand_id
1 'polypeptide(L)'
;GVTEGYLEQLFIPLKKESLIQSIRGAQGGYQLGKNSKQIFVGDILRAVEGTLEPVACIQTKKCPQESTCITHHLWGNIFSSMIEFIDSISLQDLVIAFNKMDAEEYAL
;
A
#
# COMPACT_ATOMS: atom_id res chain seq x y z
N GLY A 1 -3.47 1.68 -20.44
CA GLY A 1 -4.32 0.80 -19.63
C GLY A 1 -3.59 -0.52 -19.39
N VAL A 2 -3.83 -1.16 -18.25
CA VAL A 2 -3.26 -2.48 -17.89
C VAL A 2 -4.17 -3.62 -18.34
N THR A 3 -3.66 -4.85 -18.40
CA THR A 3 -4.44 -6.03 -18.83
C THR A 3 -5.34 -6.55 -17.72
N GLU A 4 -6.44 -7.21 -18.09
CA GLU A 4 -7.37 -7.84 -17.14
C GLU A 4 -6.69 -8.91 -16.29
N GLY A 5 -5.90 -9.79 -16.91
CA GLY A 5 -5.14 -10.82 -16.19
C GLY A 5 -4.14 -10.26 -15.17
N TYR A 6 -3.59 -9.06 -15.41
CA TYR A 6 -2.74 -8.39 -14.41
C TYR A 6 -3.56 -7.83 -13.24
N LEU A 7 -4.74 -7.25 -13.51
CA LEU A 7 -5.66 -6.79 -12.46
C LEU A 7 -6.13 -7.95 -11.58
N GLU A 8 -6.42 -9.11 -12.17
CA GLU A 8 -6.77 -10.31 -11.42
C GLU A 8 -5.65 -10.74 -10.45
N GLN A 9 -4.39 -10.68 -10.89
CA GLN A 9 -3.24 -10.97 -10.04
C GLN A 9 -3.14 -10.01 -8.84
N LEU A 10 -3.42 -8.71 -9.06
CA LEU A 10 -3.43 -7.71 -7.98
C LEU A 10 -4.63 -7.84 -7.04
N PHE A 11 -5.79 -8.24 -7.55
CA PHE A 11 -7.01 -8.33 -6.76
C PHE A 11 -7.04 -9.54 -5.81
N ILE A 12 -6.33 -10.62 -6.12
CA ILE A 12 -6.20 -11.78 -5.24
C ILE A 12 -5.67 -11.39 -3.84
N PRO A 13 -4.49 -10.76 -3.70
CA PRO A 13 -3.98 -10.37 -2.39
C PRO A 13 -4.82 -9.29 -1.72
N LEU A 14 -5.32 -8.31 -2.47
CA LEU A 14 -6.20 -7.26 -1.91
C LEU A 14 -7.48 -7.85 -1.31
N LYS A 15 -8.05 -8.89 -1.95
CA LYS A 15 -9.21 -9.61 -1.43
C LYS A 15 -8.87 -10.44 -0.20
N LYS A 16 -7.70 -11.09 -0.20
CA LYS A 16 -7.21 -11.88 0.95
C LYS A 16 -7.09 -11.02 2.21
N GLU A 17 -6.60 -9.79 2.08
CA GLU A 17 -6.50 -8.81 3.16
C GLU A 17 -7.81 -8.05 3.43
N SER A 18 -8.92 -8.47 2.84
CA SER A 18 -10.26 -7.85 2.98
C SER A 18 -10.31 -6.35 2.61
N LEU A 19 -9.36 -5.87 1.80
CA LEU A 19 -9.36 -4.50 1.29
C LEU A 19 -10.39 -4.33 0.18
N ILE A 20 -10.67 -5.39 -0.57
CA ILE A 20 -11.71 -5.47 -1.58
C ILE A 20 -12.56 -6.73 -1.41
N GLN A 21 -13.77 -6.72 -1.97
CA GLN A 21 -14.66 -7.86 -2.04
C GLN A 21 -15.18 -8.06 -3.47
N SER A 22 -15.39 -9.31 -3.86
CA SER A 22 -15.91 -9.67 -5.18
C SER A 22 -17.43 -9.85 -5.15
N ILE A 23 -18.15 -9.18 -6.05
CA ILE A 23 -19.56 -9.46 -6.33
C ILE A 23 -19.65 -10.42 -7.51
N ARG A 24 -20.50 -11.44 -7.39
CA ARG A 24 -20.80 -12.38 -8.48
C ARG A 24 -21.97 -11.89 -9.34
N GLY A 25 -22.02 -12.34 -10.59
CA GLY A 25 -23.11 -12.09 -11.52
C GLY A 25 -22.66 -11.34 -12.77
N ALA A 26 -23.56 -11.18 -13.75
CA ALA A 26 -23.26 -10.52 -15.03
C ALA A 26 -22.89 -9.03 -14.89
N GLN A 27 -23.25 -8.40 -13.79
CA GLN A 27 -22.82 -7.05 -13.39
C GLN A 27 -21.96 -7.08 -12.12
N GLY A 28 -21.26 -8.19 -11.91
CA GLY A 28 -20.32 -8.34 -10.81
C GLY A 28 -19.08 -7.46 -10.97
N GLY A 29 -18.11 -7.65 -10.09
CA GLY A 29 -16.89 -6.86 -10.07
C GLY A 29 -16.30 -6.81 -8.67
N TYR A 30 -15.48 -5.80 -8.41
CA TYR A 30 -14.88 -5.60 -7.10
C TYR A 30 -15.40 -4.32 -6.45
N GLN A 31 -15.59 -4.37 -5.14
CA GLN A 31 -15.92 -3.23 -4.30
C GLN A 31 -14.88 -3.11 -3.19
N LEU A 32 -14.81 -1.96 -2.54
CA LEU A 32 -14.06 -1.83 -1.29
C LEU A 32 -14.67 -2.77 -0.23
N GLY A 33 -13.81 -3.52 0.47
CA GLY A 33 -14.22 -4.43 1.54
C GLY A 33 -14.51 -3.72 2.87
N LYS A 34 -14.08 -2.45 2.99
CA LYS A 34 -14.31 -1.57 4.14
C LYS A 34 -14.36 -0.10 3.69
N ASN A 35 -14.68 0.82 4.59
CA ASN A 35 -14.72 2.24 4.27
C ASN A 35 -13.34 2.73 3.79
N SER A 36 -13.28 3.61 2.79
CA SER A 36 -12.03 4.19 2.24
C SER A 36 -11.16 4.87 3.30
N LYS A 37 -11.77 5.40 4.38
CA LYS A 37 -11.05 5.97 5.55
C LYS A 37 -10.34 4.93 6.42
N GLN A 38 -10.64 3.65 6.21
CA GLN A 38 -10.08 2.52 6.97
C GLN A 38 -9.16 1.64 6.10
N ILE A 39 -8.91 2.06 4.85
CA ILE A 39 -7.95 1.42 3.94
C ILE A 39 -6.75 2.36 3.88
N PHE A 40 -5.63 1.95 4.45
CA PHE A 40 -4.41 2.77 4.42
C PHE A 40 -3.52 2.40 3.24
N VAL A 41 -2.72 3.35 2.75
CA VAL A 41 -1.79 3.12 1.64
C VAL A 41 -0.81 2.01 1.98
N GLY A 42 -0.33 1.98 3.23
CA GLY A 42 0.50 0.89 3.71
C GLY A 42 -0.18 -0.49 3.66
N ASP A 43 -1.50 -0.59 3.89
CA ASP A 43 -2.23 -1.87 3.74
C ASP A 43 -2.20 -2.35 2.29
N ILE A 44 -2.45 -1.44 1.35
CA ILE A 44 -2.49 -1.74 -0.10
C ILE A 44 -1.11 -2.20 -0.57
N LEU A 45 -0.06 -1.47 -0.20
CA LEU A 45 1.31 -1.79 -0.58
C LEU A 45 1.75 -3.15 -0.01
N ARG A 46 1.47 -3.42 1.26
CA ARG A 46 1.80 -4.71 1.88
C ARG A 46 1.03 -5.86 1.27
N ALA A 47 -0.23 -5.66 0.89
CA ALA A 47 -1.00 -6.70 0.22
C ALA A 47 -0.39 -7.08 -1.13
N VAL A 48 -0.01 -6.09 -1.94
CA VAL A 48 0.46 -6.31 -3.32
C VAL A 48 1.93 -6.71 -3.38
N GLU A 49 2.80 -6.01 -2.66
CA GLU A 49 4.26 -6.18 -2.74
C GLU A 49 4.79 -7.15 -1.66
N GLY A 50 4.02 -7.39 -0.60
CA GLY A 50 4.45 -8.16 0.56
C GLY A 50 5.25 -7.30 1.54
N THR A 51 6.52 -7.66 1.78
CA THR A 51 7.36 -6.84 2.66
C THR A 51 7.77 -5.54 1.97
N LEU A 52 7.81 -4.45 2.72
CA LEU A 52 8.28 -3.15 2.26
C LEU A 52 9.72 -2.86 2.70
N GLU A 53 10.35 -3.79 3.41
CA GLU A 53 11.70 -3.62 3.96
C GLU A 53 12.71 -3.41 2.82
N PRO A 54 13.44 -2.28 2.79
CA PRO A 54 14.17 -1.84 1.60
C PRO A 54 15.47 -2.62 1.36
N VAL A 55 15.97 -3.31 2.40
CA VAL A 55 17.21 -4.07 2.34
C VAL A 55 17.08 -5.36 3.14
N ALA A 56 17.73 -6.43 2.65
CA ALA A 56 17.63 -7.76 3.24
C ALA A 56 18.01 -7.80 4.73
N CYS A 57 18.98 -6.98 5.17
CA CYS A 57 19.39 -6.97 6.56
C CYS A 57 18.34 -6.41 7.54
N ILE A 58 17.35 -5.66 7.05
CA ILE A 58 16.18 -5.20 7.83
C ILE A 58 15.09 -6.27 7.83
N GLN A 59 14.90 -6.95 6.70
CA GLN A 59 13.99 -8.09 6.59
C GLN A 59 14.41 -9.30 7.44
N THR A 60 15.72 -9.54 7.56
CA THR A 60 16.24 -10.66 8.35
C THR A 60 16.39 -10.29 9.83
N LYS A 61 15.59 -10.91 10.71
CA LYS A 61 15.69 -10.76 12.18
C LYS A 61 16.96 -11.35 12.82
N LYS A 62 17.98 -11.69 12.03
CA LYS A 62 19.18 -12.43 12.48
C LYS A 62 20.44 -11.90 11.81
N CYS A 63 20.58 -10.59 11.67
CA CYS A 63 21.85 -10.00 11.24
C CYS A 63 22.86 -10.11 12.40
N PRO A 64 23.96 -10.87 12.28
CA PRO A 64 24.92 -11.03 13.39
C PRO A 64 25.60 -9.71 13.79
N GLN A 65 25.58 -8.73 12.90
CA GLN A 65 26.20 -7.41 13.08
C GLN A 65 25.17 -6.32 13.40
N GLU A 66 23.91 -6.67 13.69
CA GLU A 66 22.82 -5.71 13.92
C GLU A 66 23.21 -4.58 14.89
N SER A 67 23.85 -4.91 16.01
CA SER A 67 24.25 -3.96 17.06
C SER A 67 25.47 -3.09 16.75
N THR A 68 26.20 -3.39 15.68
CA THR A 68 27.46 -2.69 15.33
C THR A 68 27.46 -2.11 13.91
N CYS A 69 26.47 -2.48 13.09
CA CYS A 69 26.34 -2.04 11.71
C CYS A 69 25.59 -0.71 11.63
N ILE A 70 26.34 0.38 11.48
CA ILE A 70 25.79 1.74 11.34
C ILE A 70 24.79 1.82 10.17
N THR A 71 25.09 1.15 9.06
CA THR A 71 24.23 1.17 7.86
C THR A 71 22.90 0.47 8.10
N HIS A 72 22.87 -0.59 8.91
CA HIS A 72 21.62 -1.25 9.31
C HIS A 72 20.74 -0.27 10.10
N HIS A 73 21.29 0.41 11.10
CA HIS A 73 20.53 1.42 11.85
C HIS A 73 20.03 2.57 10.98
N LEU A 74 20.86 3.07 10.05
CA LEU A 74 20.46 4.11 9.11
C LEU A 74 19.27 3.66 8.26
N TRP A 75 19.34 2.46 7.66
CA TRP A 75 18.23 1.91 6.87
C TRP A 75 16.98 1.66 7.71
N GLY A 76 17.13 1.19 8.95
CA GLY A 76 16.01 1.00 9.86
C GLY A 76 15.28 2.31 10.18
N ASN A 77 16.01 3.40 10.38
CA ASN A 77 15.42 4.71 10.62
C ASN A 77 14.69 5.25 9.38
N ILE A 78 15.32 5.18 8.21
CA ILE A 78 14.70 5.59 6.94
C ILE A 78 13.41 4.81 6.71
N PHE A 79 13.48 3.49 6.87
CA PHE A 79 12.34 2.61 6.67
C PHE A 79 11.22 2.93 7.66
N SER A 80 11.53 3.13 8.94
CA SER A 80 10.54 3.48 9.96
C SER A 80 9.79 4.76 9.61
N SER A 81 10.49 5.82 9.20
CA SER A 81 9.86 7.08 8.79
C SER A 81 9.00 6.92 7.53
N MET A 82 9.45 6.12 6.56
CA MET A 82 8.67 5.83 5.37
C MET A 82 7.37 5.07 5.71
N ILE A 83 7.47 4.04 6.55
CA ILE A 83 6.33 3.23 6.98
C ILE A 83 5.32 4.07 7.76
N GLU A 84 5.78 4.86 8.72
CA GLU A 84 4.92 5.76 9.49
C GLU A 84 4.14 6.71 8.57
N PHE A 85 4.79 7.25 7.54
CA PHE A 85 4.14 8.12 6.58
C PHE A 85 3.08 7.38 5.75
N ILE A 86 3.41 6.26 5.11
CA ILE A 86 2.43 5.55 4.26
C ILE A 86 1.28 4.93 5.07
N ASP A 87 1.51 4.58 6.34
CA ASP A 87 0.47 4.07 7.25
C ASP A 87 -0.43 5.18 7.79
N SER A 88 -0.01 6.45 7.66
CA SER A 88 -0.83 7.60 8.06
C SER A 88 -1.86 8.04 7.01
N ILE A 89 -1.71 7.60 5.76
CA ILE A 89 -2.52 8.05 4.63
C ILE A 89 -3.59 7.01 4.29
N SER A 90 -4.86 7.42 4.31
CA SER A 90 -5.96 6.57 3.86
C SER A 90 -6.22 6.72 2.36
N LEU A 91 -6.89 5.73 1.77
CA LEU A 91 -7.38 5.80 0.39
C LEU A 91 -8.34 6.98 0.21
N GLN A 92 -9.11 7.34 1.25
CA GLN A 92 -9.96 8.52 1.21
C GLN A 92 -9.17 9.82 1.06
N ASP A 93 -8.01 9.93 1.72
CA ASP A 93 -7.15 11.12 1.62
C ASP A 93 -6.62 11.29 0.20
N LEU A 94 -6.25 10.18 -0.45
CA LEU A 94 -5.83 10.20 -1.85
C LEU A 94 -6.96 10.66 -2.80
N VAL A 95 -8.19 10.18 -2.58
CA VAL A 95 -9.36 10.63 -3.37
C VAL A 95 -9.61 12.13 -3.18
N ILE A 96 -9.49 12.63 -1.95
CA ILE A 96 -9.65 14.06 -1.66
C ILE A 96 -8.55 14.87 -2.35
N ALA A 97 -7.30 14.42 -2.28
CA ALA A 97 -6.17 15.08 -2.92
C ALA A 97 -6.34 15.13 -4.45
N PHE A 98 -6.73 14.01 -5.06
CA PHE A 98 -6.99 13.93 -6.50
C PHE A 98 -8.07 14.92 -6.95
N ASN A 99 -9.22 14.94 -6.27
CA ASN A 99 -10.32 15.85 -6.63
C ASN A 99 -9.94 17.33 -6.44
N LYS A 100 -9.04 17.66 -5.52
CA LYS A 100 -8.52 19.03 -5.35
C LYS A 100 -7.62 19.43 -6.51
N MET A 101 -6.73 18.54 -6.93
CA MET A 101 -5.85 18.80 -8.08
C MET A 101 -6.65 19.02 -9.37
N ASP A 102 -7.65 18.17 -9.63
CA ASP A 102 -8.55 18.35 -10.77
C ASP A 102 -9.30 19.70 -10.69
N ALA A 103 -9.81 20.07 -9.50
CA ALA A 103 -10.52 21.32 -9.32
C ALA A 103 -9.64 22.57 -9.53
N GLU A 104 -8.35 22.51 -9.19
CA GLU A 104 -7.38 23.60 -9.43
C GLU A 104 -6.98 23.69 -10.91
N GLU A 105 -6.92 22.55 -11.62
CA GLU A 105 -6.62 22.49 -13.06
C GLU A 105 -7.77 23.05 -13.94
N TYR A 106 -9.03 22.92 -13.49
CA TYR A 106 -10.22 23.49 -14.14
C TYR A 106 -10.64 24.88 -13.60
N ALA A 107 -9.87 25.48 -12.69
CA ALA A 107 -10.09 26.83 -12.17
C ALA A 107 -9.32 27.93 -12.96
N LEU A 108 -8.64 27.55 -14.05
CA LEU A 108 -7.99 28.41 -15.04
C LEU A 108 -8.90 28.66 -16.25
#